data_AF-A0A1H8QQA2-F1
#
_entry.id   AF-A0A1H8QQA2-F1
#
_cell.length_a   1.000
_cell.length_b   1.000
_cell.length_c   1.000
_cell.angle_alpha   90.00
_cell.angle_beta   90.00
_cell.angle_gamma   90.00
#
_symmetry.space_group_name_H-M   'P 1'
#
loop_
_entity.id
_entity.type
_entity.pdbx_description
1 polymer ?
#
loop_
_entity_poly.entity_id
_entity_poly.type
_entity_poly.pdbx_seq_one_letter_code
_entity_poly.pdbx_strand_id
1 'polypeptide(L)' 'MSGVDPYDQNPPYLYECTNSGERVQAENRPGECSECGGYMQNISKPREQ' A
#
# COMPACT_ATOMS: atom_id res chain seq x y z
N MET A 1 7.84 5.89 -27.15
CA MET A 1 6.93 4.97 -26.43
C MET A 1 7.82 3.85 -25.90
N SER A 2 8.10 3.69 -24.62
CA SER A 2 7.37 4.12 -23.43
C SER A 2 8.37 4.36 -22.30
N GLY A 3 8.23 5.51 -21.63
CA GLY A 3 8.97 5.82 -20.42
C GLY A 3 8.42 4.96 -19.29
N VAL A 4 9.10 3.85 -19.01
CA VAL A 4 8.92 3.14 -17.74
C VAL A 4 9.87 3.83 -16.78
N ASP A 5 9.34 4.72 -15.95
CA ASP A 5 10.13 5.37 -14.92
C ASP A 5 10.58 4.26 -13.93
N PRO A 6 11.87 4.15 -13.56
CA PRO A 6 12.35 3.10 -12.66
C PRO A 6 11.78 3.23 -11.22
N TYR A 7 11.09 4.34 -10.90
CA TYR A 7 10.32 4.50 -9.68
C TYR A 7 8.82 4.15 -9.86
N ASP A 8 8.41 3.73 -11.06
CA ASP A 8 7.10 3.15 -11.34
C ASP A 8 7.03 1.76 -10.74
N GLN A 9 6.85 1.72 -9.42
CA GLN A 9 6.42 0.50 -8.76
C GLN A 9 5.01 0.22 -9.23
N ASN A 10 4.89 -0.68 -10.20
CA ASN A 10 3.63 -1.04 -10.83
C ASN A 10 2.56 -1.28 -9.74
N PRO A 11 1.61 -0.34 -9.53
CA PRO A 11 0.56 -0.52 -8.56
C PRO A 11 -0.26 -1.78 -8.91
N PRO A 12 -0.99 -2.37 -7.95
CA PRO A 12 -1.37 -1.79 -6.66
C PRO A 12 -0.37 -2.05 -5.52
N TYR A 13 -0.28 -1.10 -4.58
CA TYR A 13 0.43 -1.27 -3.32
C TYR A 13 -0.46 -1.97 -2.29
N LEU A 14 0.13 -2.84 -1.47
CA LEU A 14 -0.52 -3.49 -0.35
C LEU A 14 -0.37 -2.65 0.93
N TYR A 15 -1.49 -2.38 1.58
CA TYR A 15 -1.56 -1.69 2.86
C TYR A 15 -2.18 -2.60 3.91
N GLU A 16 -1.68 -2.55 5.14
CA GLU A 16 -2.22 -3.27 6.30
C GLU A 16 -2.64 -2.28 7.37
N CYS A 17 -3.80 -2.51 7.98
CA CYS A 17 -4.26 -1.75 9.13
C CYS A 17 -3.53 -2.22 10.39
N THR A 18 -2.93 -1.28 11.12
CA THR A 18 -2.21 -1.60 12.36
C THR A 18 -3.12 -1.94 13.54
N ASN A 19 -4.44 -1.74 13.41
CA ASN A 19 -5.41 -1.96 14.48
C ASN A 19 -6.22 -3.24 14.29
N SER A 20 -6.80 -3.45 13.10
CA SER A 20 -7.57 -4.66 12.77
C SER A 20 -6.75 -5.75 12.06
N GLY A 21 -5.61 -5.41 11.48
CA GLY A 21 -4.84 -6.32 10.62
C GLY A 21 -5.42 -6.47 9.21
N GLU A 22 -6.44 -5.68 8.83
CA GLU A 22 -7.03 -5.74 7.49
C GLU A 22 -6.02 -5.34 6.42
N ARG A 23 -6.02 -6.06 5.29
CA ARG A 23 -5.14 -5.78 4.14
C ARG A 23 -5.94 -5.31 2.94
N VAL A 24 -5.51 -4.21 2.34
CA VAL A 24 -6.13 -3.65 1.14
C VAL A 24 -5.08 -3.36 0.08
N GLN A 25 -5.44 -3.59 -1.18
CA GLN A 25 -4.64 -3.20 -2.33
C GLN A 25 -5.17 -1.88 -2.86
N ALA A 26 -4.29 -0.88 -2.95
CA ALA A 26 -4.64 0.43 -3.46
C ALA A 26 -3.47 1.05 -4.24
N GLU A 27 -3.78 1.80 -5.28
CA GLU A 27 -2.77 2.54 -6.05
C GLU A 27 -2.19 3.72 -5.25
N ASN A 28 -2.98 4.23 -4.30
CA ASN A 28 -2.61 5.31 -3.40
C ASN A 28 -2.93 4.94 -1.96
N ARG A 29 -2.29 5.64 -1.02
CA ARG A 29 -2.47 5.38 0.40
C ARG A 29 -3.93 5.66 0.82
N PRO A 30 -4.68 4.68 1.35
CA PRO A 30 -6.11 4.84 1.69
C PRO A 30 -6.40 5.79 2.86
N GLY A 31 -5.36 6.22 3.60
CA GLY A 31 -5.50 7.01 4.82
C GLY A 31 -5.89 6.14 6.02
N GLU A 32 -7.16 5.73 6.06
CA GLU A 32 -7.80 5.04 7.19
C GLU A 32 -8.43 3.70 6.74
N CYS A 33 -8.49 2.75 7.66
CA CYS A 33 -9.08 1.43 7.45
C CYS A 33 -10.60 1.52 7.52
N SER A 34 -11.29 0.99 6.50
CA SER A 34 -12.76 1.05 6.42
C SER A 34 -13.46 0.30 7.55
N GLU A 35 -12.86 -0.76 8.08
CA GLU A 35 -13.48 -1.61 9.11
C GLU A 35 -13.39 -1.02 10.52
N CYS A 36 -12.34 -0.27 10.83
CA CYS A 36 -12.08 0.16 12.21
C CYS A 36 -11.65 1.62 12.36
N GLY A 37 -11.48 2.35 11.26
CA GLY A 37 -10.90 3.71 11.25
C GLY A 37 -9.42 3.75 11.63
N GLY A 38 -8.75 2.60 11.72
CA GLY A 38 -7.34 2.51 12.08
C GLY A 38 -6.41 3.00 10.97
N TYR A 39 -5.17 3.35 11.32
CA TYR A 39 -4.18 3.80 10.35
C TYR A 39 -3.74 2.67 9.41
N MET A 40 -3.66 2.97 8.11
CA MET A 40 -3.16 2.01 7.11
C MET A 40 -1.69 2.27 6.77
N GLN A 41 -0.85 1.24 6.94
CA GLN A 41 0.58 1.25 6.66
C GLN A 41 0.88 0.48 5.37
N ASN A 42 1.73 1.02 4.50
CA ASN A 42 2.16 0.32 3.28
C ASN A 42 3.11 -0.82 3.66
N ILE A 43 2.72 -2.05 3.31
CA ILE A 43 3.51 -3.28 3.49
C ILE A 43 4.01 -3.85 2.15
N SER A 44 3.82 -3.10 1.06
CA SER A 44 4.11 -3.52 -0.31
C SER A 44 5.60 -3.48 -0.68
N LYS A 45 6.44 -2.84 0.15
CA LYS A 45 7.89 -2.82 -0.03
C LYS A 45 8.49 -3.99 0.78
N PRO A 46 9.03 -5.05 0.15
CA PRO A 46 10.03 -5.86 0.83
C PRO A 46 11.20 -4.93 1.16
N ARG A 47 11.58 -4.86 2.43
CA ARG A 47 12.83 -4.23 2.85
C ARG A 47 13.93 -4.91 2.04
N GLU A 48 14.67 -4.15 1.23
CA GLU A 48 15.79 -4.68 0.47
C GLU A 48 16.66 -5.53 1.40
N GLN A 49 16.94 -6.77 0.98
CA GLN A 49 17.77 -7.74 1.72
C GLN A 49 19.23 -7.29 1.74
#